data_AF-A0A355DKZ2-F1
#
_entry.id   AF-A0A355DKZ2-F1
#
_cell.length_a   1.000
_cell.length_b   1.000
_cell.length_c   1.000
_cell.angle_alpha   90.00
_cell.angle_beta   90.00
_cell.angle_gamma   90.00
#
_symmetry.space_group_name_H-M   'P 1'
#
loop_
_entity.id
_entity.type
_entity.pdbx_description
1 polymer ?
#
loop_
_entity_poly.entity_id
_entity_poly.type
_entity_poly.pdbx_seq_one_letter_code
_entity_poly.pdbx_strand_id
1 'polypeptide(L)'
;MPQDPNIGRLLRNRYQLVEMVGKGAMGRVYKAKDMLLGGVIVAVKFLSHALLNEKMRDRFAREATICALLGAKSNHIVDVKDYGVDEEEISYYVMEYLEGDSLSEVIRSQPLPLPRFLNISRQICLGLQCAHKGIVYEGQLTQIIHRDIKPSNILVVQDSSFGELVKILDFGIAKLIQPDGAQTQSFMGTLAYCSPEQMEGKELDPRSDIYSLGVMMFEMLTGEMPIIGENRSFGGWYKAHHEIPPRSFEIVSPHLRLPKALENLIMRCLAKDRSDRPQSVEELLKGLDPIEQRFGQGWQLGQRIGAALSKLPVVDDQKTGRVRSAEEICQQASWPEHRPQDQRIVFPHIIRTAQERLATLWVMLSREDIQNHQVSRHYNQFLFLSAPHHPMVLWITALHNRSYGTRWLTCYLDLKTDSGQKILRLLGESGCYRILFFALSEPERCVNVTTSTIVPAQRRLLMEWANSSQTVPMAQPQLSKRLLKQELERLKPNILMRLEAIDSNYPSNISG
;
A
#
# COMPACT_ATOMS: atom_id res chain seq x y z
N MET A 1 3.10 -30.91 -10.00
CA MET A 1 3.15 -30.89 -8.53
C MET A 1 1.86 -31.49 -8.01
N PRO A 2 1.86 -32.26 -6.90
CA PRO A 2 0.61 -32.73 -6.32
C PRO A 2 -0.25 -31.51 -5.96
N GLN A 3 -1.51 -31.53 -6.40
CA GLN A 3 -2.50 -30.50 -6.11
C GLN A 3 -2.73 -30.48 -4.58
N ASP A 4 -2.66 -29.32 -3.93
CA ASP A 4 -2.89 -29.25 -2.48
C ASP A 4 -4.31 -29.77 -2.18
N PRO A 5 -4.47 -30.79 -1.31
CA PRO A 5 -5.74 -31.47 -1.08
C PRO A 5 -6.82 -30.53 -0.50
N ASN A 6 -6.44 -29.36 0.02
CA ASN A 6 -7.39 -28.38 0.51
C ASN A 6 -8.05 -27.55 -0.60
N ILE A 7 -7.48 -27.48 -1.81
CA ILE A 7 -8.06 -26.66 -2.88
C ILE A 7 -9.37 -27.28 -3.37
N GLY A 8 -10.45 -26.50 -3.34
CA GLY A 8 -11.81 -26.94 -3.62
C GLY A 8 -12.57 -27.50 -2.42
N ARG A 9 -11.90 -27.77 -1.28
CA ARG A 9 -12.53 -28.22 -0.04
C ARG A 9 -13.50 -27.18 0.48
N LEU A 10 -14.67 -27.61 0.93
CA LEU A 10 -15.72 -26.76 1.48
C LEU A 10 -15.80 -26.93 2.99
N LEU A 11 -15.36 -25.92 3.75
CA LEU A 11 -15.37 -25.97 5.22
C LEU A 11 -16.75 -25.61 5.76
N ARG A 12 -17.29 -26.48 6.63
CA ARG A 12 -18.62 -26.33 7.26
C ARG A 12 -19.73 -25.96 6.27
N ASN A 13 -19.70 -26.53 5.07
CA ASN A 13 -20.63 -26.21 3.98
C ASN A 13 -20.72 -24.70 3.62
N ARG A 14 -19.69 -23.91 3.94
CA ARG A 14 -19.71 -22.45 3.77
C ARG A 14 -18.48 -21.91 3.06
N TYR A 15 -17.27 -22.21 3.53
CA TYR A 15 -16.06 -21.58 3.01
C TYR A 15 -15.35 -22.50 2.02
N GLN A 16 -15.46 -22.19 0.73
CA GLN A 16 -14.78 -22.97 -0.31
C GLN A 16 -13.35 -22.46 -0.49
N LEU A 17 -12.36 -23.27 -0.20
CA LEU A 17 -10.95 -22.93 -0.35
C LEU A 17 -10.57 -22.88 -1.84
N VAL A 18 -9.93 -21.79 -2.27
CA VAL A 18 -9.66 -21.51 -3.70
C VAL A 18 -8.17 -21.59 -4.01
N GLU A 19 -7.33 -20.94 -3.20
CA GLU A 19 -5.88 -20.90 -3.42
C GLU A 19 -5.14 -20.76 -2.08
N MET A 20 -3.93 -21.32 -2.00
CA MET A 20 -3.05 -21.07 -0.84
C MET A 20 -2.38 -19.71 -1.02
N VAL A 21 -2.52 -18.84 -0.03
CA VAL A 21 -1.95 -17.49 -0.02
C VAL A 21 -0.61 -17.47 0.72
N GLY A 22 -0.44 -18.33 1.72
CA GLY A 22 0.81 -18.41 2.46
C GLY A 22 0.94 -19.65 3.33
N LYS A 23 2.18 -20.03 3.60
CA LYS A 23 2.55 -21.13 4.50
C LYS A 23 3.65 -20.66 5.45
N GLY A 24 3.41 -20.78 6.74
CA GLY A 24 4.37 -20.45 7.79
C GLY A 24 4.43 -21.53 8.86
N ALA A 25 5.24 -21.30 9.90
CA ALA A 25 5.37 -22.23 11.01
C ALA A 25 4.08 -22.40 11.83
N MET A 26 3.25 -21.36 11.88
CA MET A 26 1.99 -21.36 12.62
C MET A 26 0.81 -21.89 11.82
N GLY A 27 1.03 -22.28 10.55
CA GLY A 27 0.02 -22.93 9.73
C GLY A 27 -0.06 -22.37 8.31
N ARG A 28 -1.22 -22.51 7.69
CA ARG A 28 -1.46 -22.18 6.28
C ARG A 28 -2.63 -21.21 6.15
N VAL A 29 -2.49 -20.25 5.25
CA VAL A 29 -3.54 -19.28 4.91
C VAL A 29 -4.00 -19.58 3.50
N TYR A 30 -5.31 -19.70 3.31
CA TYR A 30 -5.96 -19.89 2.03
C TYR A 30 -6.91 -18.72 1.76
N LYS A 31 -7.02 -18.33 0.49
CA LYS A 31 -8.15 -17.53 0.03
C LYS A 31 -9.32 -18.47 -0.17
N ALA A 32 -10.50 -18.04 0.28
CA ALA A 32 -11.72 -18.81 0.18
C ALA A 32 -12.88 -17.93 -0.28
N LYS A 33 -13.93 -18.58 -0.79
CA LYS A 33 -15.23 -17.97 -1.08
C LYS A 33 -16.20 -18.34 0.04
N ASP A 34 -16.80 -17.35 0.68
CA ASP A 34 -17.95 -17.55 1.57
C ASP A 34 -19.20 -17.76 0.74
N MET A 35 -19.61 -19.02 0.58
CA MET A 35 -20.72 -19.44 -0.27
C MET A 35 -22.08 -18.99 0.27
N LEU A 36 -22.22 -18.77 1.58
CA LEU A 36 -23.46 -18.24 2.16
C LEU A 36 -23.64 -16.75 1.84
N LEU A 37 -22.54 -16.02 1.70
CA LEU A 37 -22.54 -14.60 1.33
C LEU A 37 -22.30 -14.40 -0.17
N GLY A 38 -22.76 -15.32 -1.01
CA GLY A 38 -22.70 -15.16 -2.47
C GLY A 38 -21.29 -15.24 -3.06
N GLY A 39 -20.36 -15.90 -2.37
CA GLY A 39 -18.98 -16.10 -2.83
C GLY A 39 -18.02 -14.95 -2.47
N VAL A 40 -18.37 -14.12 -1.48
CA VAL A 40 -17.47 -13.08 -0.95
C VAL A 40 -16.11 -13.67 -0.58
N ILE A 41 -15.04 -12.99 -0.99
CA ILE A 41 -13.68 -13.45 -0.75
C ILE A 41 -13.27 -13.21 0.71
N VAL A 42 -12.72 -14.24 1.32
CA VAL A 42 -12.20 -14.24 2.69
C VAL A 42 -10.86 -14.95 2.76
N ALA A 43 -10.09 -14.72 3.83
CA ALA A 43 -8.90 -15.50 4.13
C ALA A 43 -9.21 -16.49 5.26
N VAL A 44 -8.78 -17.75 5.11
CA VAL A 44 -8.94 -18.81 6.09
C VAL A 44 -7.56 -19.26 6.54
N LYS A 45 -7.24 -19.10 7.83
CA LYS A 45 -5.99 -19.57 8.41
C LYS A 45 -6.23 -20.83 9.22
N PHE A 46 -5.54 -21.90 8.86
CA PHE A 46 -5.46 -23.13 9.63
C PHE A 46 -4.28 -23.09 10.58
N LEU A 47 -4.45 -23.61 11.79
CA LEU A 47 -3.33 -23.92 12.66
C LEU A 47 -2.60 -25.20 12.24
N SER A 48 -1.31 -25.27 12.57
CA SER A 48 -0.54 -26.49 12.40
C SER A 48 -1.05 -27.62 13.31
N HIS A 49 -1.16 -28.86 12.77
CA HIS A 49 -1.55 -30.05 13.53
C HIS A 49 -0.71 -30.31 14.78
N ALA A 50 0.56 -29.86 14.80
CA ALA A 50 1.44 -30.00 15.95
C ALA A 50 0.98 -29.23 17.20
N LEU A 51 -0.05 -28.38 17.06
CA LEU A 51 -0.56 -27.47 18.09
C LEU A 51 -1.94 -27.91 18.62
N LEU A 52 -2.38 -29.13 18.32
CA LEU A 52 -3.72 -29.62 18.65
C LEU A 52 -3.74 -30.39 19.99
N ASN A 53 -3.99 -29.68 21.09
CA ASN A 53 -4.54 -30.25 22.32
C ASN A 53 -5.76 -29.41 22.75
N GLU A 54 -6.66 -29.95 23.59
CA GLU A 54 -7.89 -29.27 24.02
C GLU A 54 -7.64 -27.86 24.55
N LYS A 55 -6.63 -27.70 25.42
CA LYS A 55 -6.24 -26.41 25.98
C LYS A 55 -5.81 -25.40 24.91
N MET A 56 -5.10 -25.85 23.86
CA MET A 56 -4.68 -25.00 22.74
C MET A 56 -5.86 -24.59 21.85
N ARG A 57 -6.88 -25.46 21.69
CA ARG A 57 -8.12 -25.10 20.98
C ARG A 57 -8.91 -24.01 21.69
N ASP A 58 -9.11 -24.13 23.00
CA ASP A 58 -9.83 -23.12 23.80
C ASP A 58 -9.11 -21.76 23.75
N ARG A 59 -7.77 -21.79 23.82
CA ARG A 59 -6.93 -20.58 23.70
C ARG A 59 -7.05 -19.93 22.33
N PHE A 60 -7.02 -20.73 21.27
CA PHE A 60 -7.19 -20.23 19.92
C PHE A 60 -8.57 -19.61 19.68
N ALA A 61 -9.64 -20.24 20.19
CA ALA A 61 -10.99 -19.68 20.14
C ALA A 61 -11.07 -18.33 20.88
N ARG A 62 -10.44 -18.24 22.06
CA ARG A 62 -10.31 -16.99 22.81
C ARG A 62 -9.56 -15.92 22.00
N GLU A 63 -8.46 -16.26 21.36
CA GLU A 63 -7.67 -15.31 20.56
C GLU A 63 -8.41 -14.83 19.31
N ALA A 64 -9.10 -15.73 18.60
CA ALA A 64 -9.96 -15.35 17.48
C ALA A 64 -11.06 -14.36 17.93
N THR A 65 -11.65 -14.60 19.11
CA THR A 65 -12.63 -13.70 19.73
C THR A 65 -12.01 -12.33 20.07
N ILE A 66 -10.81 -12.31 20.67
CA ILE A 66 -10.09 -11.07 20.98
C ILE A 66 -9.78 -10.30 19.69
N CYS A 67 -9.29 -10.98 18.65
CA CYS A 67 -8.99 -10.36 17.35
C CYS A 67 -10.26 -9.77 16.71
N ALA A 68 -11.39 -10.48 16.74
CA ALA A 68 -12.66 -9.99 16.24
C ALA A 68 -13.11 -8.72 16.98
N LEU A 69 -13.05 -8.74 18.32
CA LEU A 69 -13.41 -7.59 19.17
C LEU A 69 -12.48 -6.38 18.94
N LEU A 70 -11.20 -6.62 18.64
CA LEU A 70 -10.24 -5.57 18.32
C LEU A 70 -10.41 -5.02 16.90
N GLY A 71 -10.59 -5.89 15.91
CA GLY A 71 -10.84 -5.52 14.51
C GLY A 71 -12.10 -4.67 14.35
N ALA A 72 -13.16 -5.00 15.09
CA ALA A 72 -14.38 -4.19 15.15
C ALA A 72 -14.16 -2.77 15.72
N LYS A 73 -13.10 -2.55 16.50
CA LYS A 73 -12.78 -1.24 17.11
C LYS A 73 -11.77 -0.42 16.31
N SER A 74 -10.96 -1.05 15.46
CA SER A 74 -9.86 -0.37 14.78
C SER A 74 -9.63 -0.91 13.37
N ASN A 75 -9.65 0.01 12.41
CA ASN A 75 -9.30 -0.28 11.01
C ASN A 75 -7.83 -0.70 10.82
N HIS A 76 -6.98 -0.50 11.84
CA HIS A 76 -5.57 -0.90 11.79
C HIS A 76 -5.31 -2.30 12.35
N ILE A 77 -6.37 -3.05 12.65
CA ILE A 77 -6.31 -4.45 13.08
C ILE A 77 -7.12 -5.28 12.08
N VAL A 78 -6.64 -6.49 11.78
CA VAL A 78 -7.36 -7.41 10.90
C VAL A 78 -8.71 -7.81 11.49
N ASP A 79 -9.74 -7.78 10.67
CA ASP A 79 -11.10 -8.18 11.04
C ASP A 79 -11.27 -9.70 10.94
N VAL A 80 -11.35 -10.36 12.10
CA VAL A 80 -11.67 -11.79 12.22
C VAL A 80 -13.19 -11.94 12.31
N LYS A 81 -13.75 -12.70 11.39
CA LYS A 81 -15.20 -12.82 11.17
C LYS A 81 -15.80 -14.07 11.80
N ASP A 82 -15.04 -15.16 11.82
CA ASP A 82 -15.55 -16.46 12.22
C ASP A 82 -14.41 -17.35 12.70
N TYR A 83 -14.73 -18.37 13.49
CA TYR A 83 -13.80 -19.43 13.88
C TYR A 83 -14.50 -20.79 13.82
N GLY A 84 -13.72 -21.82 13.53
CA GLY A 84 -14.24 -23.16 13.41
C GLY A 84 -13.19 -24.23 13.62
N VAL A 85 -13.68 -25.46 13.60
CA VAL A 85 -12.90 -26.68 13.57
C VAL A 85 -13.41 -27.46 12.37
N ASP A 86 -12.48 -28.02 11.60
CA ASP A 86 -12.79 -28.86 10.45
C ASP A 86 -13.06 -30.33 10.85
N GLU A 87 -13.30 -31.19 9.86
CA GLU A 87 -13.60 -32.61 10.06
C GLU A 87 -12.42 -33.41 10.65
N GLU A 88 -11.20 -32.87 10.58
CA GLU A 88 -9.97 -33.48 11.11
C GLU A 88 -9.56 -32.87 12.46
N GLU A 89 -10.49 -32.19 13.14
CA GLU A 89 -10.28 -31.50 14.41
C GLU A 89 -9.22 -30.38 14.34
N ILE A 90 -8.99 -29.82 13.14
CA ILE A 90 -8.07 -28.70 12.92
C ILE A 90 -8.82 -27.39 13.09
N SER A 91 -8.38 -26.59 14.06
CA SER A 91 -8.90 -25.25 14.25
C SER A 91 -8.50 -24.31 13.11
N TYR A 92 -9.45 -23.50 12.65
CA TYR A 92 -9.24 -22.42 11.70
C TYR A 92 -10.00 -21.18 12.13
N TYR A 93 -9.58 -20.00 11.65
CA TYR A 93 -10.42 -18.82 11.67
C TYR A 93 -10.48 -18.16 10.30
N VAL A 94 -11.55 -17.41 10.10
CA VAL A 94 -11.87 -16.69 8.88
C VAL A 94 -11.72 -15.21 9.16
N MET A 95 -11.00 -14.52 8.29
CA MET A 95 -10.75 -13.09 8.38
C MET A 95 -11.00 -12.40 7.03
N GLU A 96 -11.04 -11.08 7.05
CA GLU A 96 -11.02 -10.30 5.81
C GLU A 96 -9.83 -10.73 4.92
N TYR A 97 -10.08 -10.88 3.62
CA TYR A 97 -8.99 -11.07 2.67
C TYR A 97 -8.38 -9.71 2.36
N LEU A 98 -7.08 -9.60 2.59
CA LEU A 98 -6.32 -8.38 2.38
C LEU A 98 -5.36 -8.57 1.22
N GLU A 99 -5.45 -7.69 0.22
CA GLU A 99 -4.55 -7.67 -0.93
C GLU A 99 -3.50 -6.58 -0.73
N GLY A 100 -2.29 -6.99 -0.36
CA GLY A 100 -1.18 -6.10 -0.08
C GLY A 100 0.09 -6.86 0.26
N ASP A 101 1.18 -6.11 0.48
CA ASP A 101 2.49 -6.67 0.80
C ASP A 101 2.69 -6.67 2.31
N SER A 102 3.41 -7.68 2.83
CA SER A 102 3.92 -7.62 4.19
C SER A 102 4.95 -6.50 4.32
N LEU A 103 5.04 -5.85 5.48
CA LEU A 103 6.04 -4.82 5.73
C LEU A 103 7.47 -5.40 5.59
N SER A 104 7.65 -6.69 5.85
CA SER A 104 8.90 -7.40 5.53
C SER A 104 9.28 -7.34 4.04
N GLU A 105 8.33 -7.52 3.13
CA GLU A 105 8.57 -7.43 1.69
C GLU A 105 8.83 -5.98 1.27
N VAL A 106 8.08 -5.05 1.85
CA VAL A 106 8.25 -3.62 1.61
C VAL A 106 9.66 -3.15 2.00
N ILE A 107 10.14 -3.51 3.19
CA ILE A 107 11.48 -3.13 3.68
C ILE A 107 12.58 -3.81 2.84
N ARG A 108 12.40 -5.08 2.48
CA ARG A 108 13.37 -5.84 1.66
C ARG A 108 13.58 -5.22 0.28
N SER A 109 12.52 -4.63 -0.30
CA SER A 109 12.61 -3.90 -1.57
C SER A 109 13.47 -2.65 -1.42
N GLN A 110 13.18 -1.84 -0.40
CA GLN A 110 13.99 -0.68 -0.03
C GLN A 110 13.60 -0.15 1.36
N PRO A 111 14.54 0.47 2.10
CA PRO A 111 14.21 1.25 3.29
C PRO A 111 13.17 2.34 2.99
N LEU A 112 12.33 2.65 3.98
CA LEU A 112 11.21 3.56 3.82
C LEU A 112 11.65 5.03 3.84
N PRO A 113 11.18 5.84 2.87
CA PRO A 113 11.28 7.29 2.96
C PRO A 113 10.54 7.81 4.19
N LEU A 114 11.09 8.86 4.82
CA LEU A 114 10.58 9.41 6.08
C LEU A 114 9.06 9.66 6.12
N PRO A 115 8.40 10.23 5.09
CA PRO A 115 6.94 10.43 5.12
C PRO A 115 6.14 9.13 5.19
N ARG A 116 6.57 8.09 4.44
CA ARG A 116 5.92 6.78 4.43
C ARG A 116 6.17 6.04 5.75
N PHE A 117 7.39 6.13 6.28
CA PHE A 117 7.73 5.63 7.62
C PHE A 117 6.83 6.25 8.69
N LEU A 118 6.65 7.57 8.71
CA LEU A 118 5.83 8.25 9.72
C LEU A 118 4.36 7.81 9.62
N ASN A 119 3.83 7.71 8.39
CA ASN A 119 2.48 7.26 8.15
C ASN A 119 2.25 5.82 8.64
N ILE A 120 3.10 4.87 8.23
CA ILE A 120 3.00 3.47 8.65
C ILE A 120 3.16 3.35 10.16
N SER A 121 4.17 4.00 10.74
CA SER A 121 4.42 4.01 12.19
C SER A 121 3.22 4.52 12.98
N ARG A 122 2.57 5.60 12.52
CA ARG A 122 1.35 6.13 13.14
C ARG A 122 0.22 5.10 13.13
N GLN A 123 -0.04 4.47 11.99
CA GLN A 123 -1.13 3.49 11.87
C GLN A 123 -0.90 2.27 12.76
N ILE A 124 0.33 1.77 12.84
CA ILE A 124 0.70 0.68 13.77
C ILE A 124 0.48 1.12 15.22
N CYS A 125 0.90 2.34 15.58
CA CYS A 125 0.66 2.88 16.91
C CYS A 125 -0.84 3.02 17.23
N LEU A 126 -1.68 3.41 16.27
CA LEU A 126 -3.13 3.49 16.47
C LEU A 126 -3.77 2.10 16.68
N GLY A 127 -3.30 1.08 15.95
CA GLY A 127 -3.70 -0.31 16.18
C GLY A 127 -3.28 -0.81 17.56
N LEU A 128 -2.02 -0.61 17.95
CA LEU A 128 -1.52 -1.01 19.27
C LEU A 128 -2.22 -0.25 20.41
N GLN A 129 -2.45 1.05 20.27
CA GLN A 129 -3.23 1.84 21.21
C GLN A 129 -4.60 1.22 21.47
N CYS A 130 -5.30 0.78 20.42
CA CYS A 130 -6.60 0.14 20.56
C CYS A 130 -6.52 -1.12 21.43
N ALA A 131 -5.51 -1.96 21.20
CA ALA A 131 -5.28 -3.17 21.98
C ALA A 131 -4.87 -2.87 23.43
N HIS A 132 -3.97 -1.91 23.64
CA HIS A 132 -3.43 -1.53 24.94
C HIS A 132 -4.46 -0.82 25.83
N LYS A 133 -5.43 -0.10 25.26
CA LYS A 133 -6.59 0.42 26.01
C LYS A 133 -7.52 -0.69 26.50
N GLY A 134 -7.48 -1.84 25.84
CA GLY A 134 -8.18 -3.04 26.23
C GLY A 134 -9.58 -3.19 25.63
N ILE A 135 -10.11 -4.39 25.83
CA ILE A 135 -11.46 -4.79 25.43
C ILE A 135 -12.23 -5.26 26.64
N VAL A 136 -13.54 -5.09 26.61
CA VAL A 136 -14.42 -5.73 27.60
C VAL A 136 -14.58 -7.17 27.15
N TYR A 137 -14.04 -8.09 27.93
CA TYR A 137 -14.14 -9.52 27.71
C TYR A 137 -14.62 -10.13 29.02
N GLU A 138 -15.70 -10.92 28.98
CA GLU A 138 -16.33 -11.51 30.17
C GLU A 138 -16.64 -10.46 31.29
N GLY A 139 -17.05 -9.25 30.89
CA GLY A 139 -17.39 -8.17 31.81
C GLY A 139 -16.21 -7.42 32.43
N GLN A 140 -14.97 -7.78 32.09
CA GLN A 140 -13.77 -7.12 32.59
C GLN A 140 -13.02 -6.39 31.47
N LEU A 141 -12.55 -5.17 31.76
CA LEU A 141 -11.67 -4.44 30.85
C LEU A 141 -10.26 -5.06 30.92
N THR A 142 -9.87 -5.74 29.85
CA THR A 142 -8.59 -6.45 29.75
C THR A 142 -7.69 -5.78 28.71
N GLN A 143 -6.50 -5.33 29.10
CA GLN A 143 -5.49 -4.84 28.16
C GLN A 143 -4.93 -6.00 27.34
N ILE A 144 -4.78 -5.81 26.03
CA ILE A 144 -4.27 -6.84 25.14
C ILE A 144 -2.88 -6.42 24.66
N ILE A 145 -1.89 -7.29 24.87
CA ILE A 145 -0.50 -7.11 24.42
C ILE A 145 -0.31 -8.03 23.21
N HIS A 146 0.30 -7.53 22.13
CA HIS A 146 0.46 -8.27 20.89
C HIS A 146 1.55 -9.36 20.98
N ARG A 147 2.70 -9.06 21.61
CA ARG A 147 3.82 -9.99 21.91
C ARG A 147 4.64 -10.50 20.71
N ASP A 148 4.27 -10.16 19.49
CA ASP A 148 4.95 -10.62 18.26
C ASP A 148 4.92 -9.53 17.19
N ILE A 149 5.21 -8.29 17.59
CA ILE A 149 5.33 -7.17 16.65
C ILE A 149 6.62 -7.32 15.85
N LYS A 150 6.45 -7.50 14.54
CA LYS A 150 7.53 -7.64 13.54
C LYS A 150 6.97 -7.34 12.15
N PRO A 151 7.83 -7.01 11.16
CA PRO A 151 7.33 -6.59 9.84
C PRO A 151 6.51 -7.65 9.11
N SER A 152 6.69 -8.95 9.38
CA SER A 152 5.90 -10.01 8.72
C SER A 152 4.45 -10.09 9.22
N ASN A 153 4.15 -9.49 10.38
CA ASN A 153 2.80 -9.44 10.97
C ASN A 153 2.11 -8.09 10.70
N ILE A 154 2.68 -7.26 9.83
CA ILE A 154 2.12 -5.99 9.42
C ILE A 154 1.89 -6.05 7.93
N LEU A 155 0.65 -5.83 7.49
CA LEU A 155 0.30 -5.80 6.08
C LEU A 155 0.04 -4.35 5.63
N VAL A 156 0.56 -3.98 4.47
CA VAL A 156 0.34 -2.69 3.84
C VAL A 156 -0.57 -2.89 2.64
N VAL A 157 -1.83 -2.49 2.76
CA VAL A 157 -2.85 -2.62 1.70
C VAL A 157 -3.14 -1.27 1.06
N GLN A 158 -3.56 -1.29 -0.19
CA GLN A 158 -4.08 -0.10 -0.86
C GLN A 158 -5.58 -0.03 -0.68
N ASP A 159 -6.02 0.82 0.23
CA ASP A 159 -7.42 1.13 0.44
C ASP A 159 -7.84 2.33 -0.44
N SER A 160 -9.01 2.21 -1.06
CA SER A 160 -9.55 3.23 -1.97
C SER A 160 -9.90 4.55 -1.27
N SER A 161 -10.22 4.51 0.02
CA SER A 161 -10.63 5.64 0.85
C SER A 161 -9.46 6.21 1.69
N PHE A 162 -8.59 5.34 2.20
CA PHE A 162 -7.52 5.71 3.13
C PHE A 162 -6.12 5.74 2.49
N GLY A 163 -5.96 5.29 1.25
CA GLY A 163 -4.65 5.17 0.61
C GLY A 163 -3.90 3.94 1.14
N GLU A 164 -2.64 4.10 1.54
CA GLU A 164 -1.95 3.02 2.26
C GLU A 164 -2.60 2.80 3.63
N LEU A 165 -3.27 1.67 3.80
CA LEU A 165 -3.84 1.23 5.06
C LEU A 165 -2.95 0.14 5.64
N VAL A 166 -2.55 0.31 6.90
CA VAL A 166 -1.76 -0.68 7.62
C VAL A 166 -2.67 -1.51 8.49
N LYS A 167 -2.55 -2.83 8.37
CA LYS A 167 -3.29 -3.84 9.15
C LYS A 167 -2.31 -4.65 9.97
N ILE A 168 -2.50 -4.62 11.29
CA ILE A 168 -1.80 -5.50 12.23
C ILE A 168 -2.50 -6.86 12.19
N LEU A 169 -1.70 -7.90 11.91
CA LEU A 169 -2.14 -9.29 11.85
C LEU A 169 -1.79 -10.00 13.15
N ASP A 170 -2.52 -11.08 13.44
CA ASP A 170 -2.11 -12.10 14.41
C ASP A 170 -1.78 -11.57 15.82
N PHE A 171 -2.79 -11.02 16.52
CA PHE A 171 -2.64 -10.73 17.95
C PHE A 171 -2.44 -12.03 18.74
N GLY A 172 -1.16 -12.36 18.96
CA GLY A 172 -0.74 -13.27 20.01
C GLY A 172 -1.01 -14.76 19.81
N ILE A 173 -1.42 -15.23 18.62
CA ILE A 173 -1.63 -16.67 18.28
C ILE A 173 -0.41 -17.55 18.63
N ALA A 174 0.75 -16.92 18.79
CA ALA A 174 2.05 -17.54 18.83
C ALA A 174 2.56 -18.07 20.18
N LYS A 175 2.02 -17.65 21.34
CA LYS A 175 2.72 -17.96 22.61
C LYS A 175 1.87 -18.43 23.77
N LEU A 176 0.61 -18.77 23.52
CA LEU A 176 -0.18 -19.61 24.41
C LEU A 176 -0.05 -21.11 24.06
N ILE A 177 0.85 -21.44 23.13
CA ILE A 177 0.99 -22.77 22.51
C ILE A 177 2.17 -23.60 23.06
N GLN A 178 2.96 -23.09 24.00
CA GLN A 178 4.04 -23.88 24.60
C GLN A 178 3.77 -24.24 26.07
N PRO A 179 3.75 -25.55 26.41
CA PRO A 179 4.28 -26.04 27.68
C PRO A 179 5.78 -25.72 27.74
N ASP A 180 6.34 -25.62 28.94
CA ASP A 180 7.78 -25.44 29.19
C ASP A 180 8.66 -26.22 28.19
N GLY A 181 9.44 -25.50 27.36
CA GLY A 181 10.69 -26.04 26.81
C GLY A 181 10.79 -26.47 25.33
N ALA A 182 9.86 -26.18 24.42
CA ALA A 182 9.99 -26.65 23.02
C ALA A 182 10.54 -25.58 22.04
N GLN A 183 11.87 -25.50 21.90
CA GLN A 183 12.55 -24.73 20.85
C GLN A 183 12.33 -25.34 19.45
N THR A 184 11.84 -24.56 18.48
CA THR A 184 11.91 -24.92 17.04
C THR A 184 12.38 -23.76 16.19
N GLN A 185 13.09 -24.08 15.10
CA GLN A 185 13.91 -23.19 14.25
C GLN A 185 13.20 -21.94 13.68
N SER A 186 11.87 -21.91 13.60
CA SER A 186 11.11 -20.70 13.22
C SER A 186 11.13 -19.61 14.29
N PHE A 187 11.45 -19.95 15.53
CA PHE A 187 11.55 -19.00 16.65
C PHE A 187 12.75 -18.06 16.50
N MET A 188 13.79 -18.45 15.75
CA MET A 188 15.01 -17.65 15.58
C MET A 188 14.75 -16.28 14.94
N GLY A 189 13.73 -16.14 14.08
CA GLY A 189 13.35 -14.86 13.45
C GLY A 189 12.52 -13.95 14.35
N THR A 190 11.69 -14.52 15.23
CA THR A 190 10.92 -13.76 16.23
C THR A 190 11.82 -13.21 17.33
N LEU A 191 12.85 -13.97 17.74
CA LEU A 191 13.76 -13.56 18.81
C LEU A 191 14.40 -12.19 18.59
N ALA A 192 14.65 -11.83 17.33
CA ALA A 192 15.29 -10.56 16.97
C ALA A 192 14.45 -9.31 17.31
N TYR A 193 13.15 -9.48 17.59
CA TYR A 193 12.22 -8.41 17.97
C TYR A 193 11.74 -8.53 19.42
N CYS A 194 12.11 -9.61 20.14
CA CYS A 194 11.67 -9.83 21.51
C CYS A 194 12.25 -8.77 22.45
N SER A 195 11.43 -8.28 23.38
CA SER A 195 11.92 -7.46 24.46
C SER A 195 12.72 -8.29 25.48
N PRO A 196 13.66 -7.67 26.22
CA PRO A 196 14.41 -8.32 27.30
C PRO A 196 13.53 -9.14 28.25
N GLU A 197 12.47 -8.54 28.77
CA GLU A 197 11.55 -9.19 29.72
C GLU A 197 10.75 -10.35 29.08
N GLN A 198 10.51 -10.30 27.76
CA GLN A 198 9.88 -11.40 27.01
C GLN A 198 10.83 -12.58 26.80
N MET A 199 12.14 -12.34 26.74
CA MET A 199 13.13 -13.41 26.71
C MET A 199 13.30 -14.06 28.09
N GLU A 200 13.17 -13.27 29.17
CA GLU A 200 13.22 -13.78 30.55
C GLU A 200 11.94 -14.51 30.99
N GLY A 201 10.86 -14.45 30.20
CA GLY A 201 9.57 -15.04 30.56
C GLY A 201 8.86 -14.31 31.70
N LYS A 202 9.17 -13.03 31.92
CA LYS A 202 8.51 -12.20 32.93
C LYS A 202 7.11 -11.79 32.46
N GLU A 203 6.29 -11.33 33.41
CA GLU A 203 5.01 -10.68 33.11
C GLU A 203 5.23 -9.47 32.19
N LEU A 204 4.54 -9.52 31.05
CA LEU A 204 4.62 -8.52 30.00
C LEU A 204 3.60 -7.43 30.23
N ASP A 205 3.96 -6.23 29.80
CA ASP A 205 3.06 -5.08 29.75
C ASP A 205 3.16 -4.42 28.36
N PRO A 206 2.32 -3.42 28.04
CA PRO A 206 2.36 -2.74 26.73
C PRO A 206 3.74 -2.25 26.27
N ARG A 207 4.68 -2.01 27.18
CA ARG A 207 6.05 -1.54 26.86
C ARG A 207 6.90 -2.62 26.22
N SER A 208 6.50 -3.88 26.27
CA SER A 208 7.13 -4.96 25.51
C SER A 208 6.86 -4.81 24.00
N ASP A 209 5.63 -4.48 23.60
CA ASP A 209 5.30 -4.18 22.20
C ASP A 209 6.03 -2.91 21.71
N ILE A 210 6.21 -1.92 22.58
CA ILE A 210 6.96 -0.68 22.25
C ILE A 210 8.42 -0.99 21.92
N TYR A 211 9.04 -1.94 22.62
CA TYR A 211 10.41 -2.37 22.31
C TYR A 211 10.48 -3.02 20.92
N SER A 212 9.61 -3.98 20.65
CA SER A 212 9.52 -4.67 19.35
C SER A 212 9.23 -3.69 18.21
N LEU A 213 8.35 -2.71 18.45
CA LEU A 213 8.08 -1.63 17.52
C LEU A 213 9.31 -0.74 17.28
N GLY A 214 10.10 -0.45 18.32
CA GLY A 214 11.37 0.27 18.19
C GLY A 214 12.36 -0.45 17.27
N VAL A 215 12.46 -1.78 17.40
CA VAL A 215 13.30 -2.62 16.52
C VAL A 215 12.84 -2.50 15.07
N MET A 216 11.53 -2.68 14.85
CA MET A 216 10.91 -2.56 13.52
C MET A 216 11.03 -1.15 12.94
N MET A 217 10.91 -0.10 13.75
CA MET A 217 11.06 1.29 13.30
C MET A 217 12.48 1.59 12.82
N PHE A 218 13.49 1.07 13.51
CA PHE A 218 14.87 1.19 13.07
C PHE A 218 15.09 0.47 11.73
N GLU A 219 14.59 -0.76 11.61
CA GLU A 219 14.70 -1.55 10.38
C GLU A 219 13.94 -0.90 9.22
N MET A 220 12.75 -0.34 9.45
CA MET A 220 12.00 0.39 8.43
C MET A 220 12.82 1.52 7.79
N LEU A 221 13.62 2.24 8.57
CA LEU A 221 14.39 3.40 8.09
C LEU A 221 15.75 3.01 7.49
N THR A 222 16.30 1.86 7.87
CA THR A 222 17.69 1.48 7.55
C THR A 222 17.80 0.25 6.67
N GLY A 223 16.77 -0.59 6.62
CA GLY A 223 16.79 -1.95 6.06
C GLY A 223 17.53 -2.97 6.93
N GLU A 224 17.99 -2.57 8.13
CA GLU A 224 18.97 -3.29 8.94
C GLU A 224 18.53 -3.36 10.41
N MET A 225 18.95 -4.38 11.14
CA MET A 225 18.53 -4.57 12.54
C MET A 225 19.33 -3.69 13.52
N PRO A 226 18.72 -3.04 14.52
CA PRO A 226 19.48 -2.27 15.51
C PRO A 226 20.35 -3.15 16.42
N ILE A 227 19.96 -4.41 16.62
CA ILE A 227 20.61 -5.37 17.52
C ILE A 227 20.83 -6.67 16.74
N ILE A 228 22.02 -7.25 16.85
CA ILE A 228 22.39 -8.49 16.17
C ILE A 228 22.93 -9.46 17.22
N GLY A 229 22.32 -10.66 17.30
CA GLY A 229 22.83 -11.76 18.11
C GLY A 229 24.14 -12.34 17.54
N GLU A 230 25.08 -12.71 18.40
CA GLU A 230 26.33 -13.38 18.01
C GLU A 230 26.09 -14.64 17.16
N ASN A 231 24.98 -15.31 17.44
CA ASN A 231 24.46 -16.43 16.65
C ASN A 231 22.93 -16.44 16.75
N ARG A 232 22.28 -17.30 15.95
CA ARG A 232 20.81 -17.40 15.92
C ARG A 232 20.21 -18.20 17.08
N SER A 233 20.99 -18.58 18.09
CA SER A 233 20.46 -19.30 19.25
C SER A 233 19.68 -18.37 20.19
N PHE A 234 18.88 -18.97 21.07
CA PHE A 234 18.22 -18.24 22.14
C PHE A 234 19.23 -17.47 23.01
N GLY A 235 20.34 -18.11 23.42
CA GLY A 235 21.36 -17.47 24.25
C GLY A 235 22.07 -16.29 23.57
N GLY A 236 22.34 -16.40 22.26
CA GLY A 236 22.93 -15.32 21.47
C GLY A 236 22.03 -14.08 21.39
N TRP A 237 20.73 -14.29 21.14
CA TRP A 237 19.75 -13.20 21.18
C TRP A 237 19.48 -12.67 22.58
N TYR A 238 19.46 -13.54 23.60
CA TYR A 238 19.30 -13.14 25.00
C TYR A 238 20.38 -12.15 25.41
N LYS A 239 21.64 -12.51 25.16
CA LYS A 239 22.78 -11.63 25.41
C LYS A 239 22.67 -10.32 24.63
N ALA A 240 22.31 -10.40 23.34
CA ALA A 240 22.17 -9.20 22.50
C ALA A 240 21.07 -8.24 22.98
N HIS A 241 19.90 -8.76 23.36
CA HIS A 241 18.82 -7.93 23.85
C HIS A 241 19.08 -7.40 25.27
N HIS A 242 19.86 -8.07 26.12
CA HIS A 242 20.17 -7.59 27.47
C HIS A 242 21.41 -6.67 27.55
N GLU A 243 22.50 -7.03 26.88
CA GLU A 243 23.82 -6.46 27.15
C GLU A 243 24.32 -5.56 26.02
N ILE A 244 23.96 -5.87 24.77
CA ILE A 244 24.50 -5.16 23.61
C ILE A 244 23.69 -3.88 23.37
N PRO A 245 24.33 -2.69 23.34
CA PRO A 245 23.64 -1.46 23.00
C PRO A 245 23.18 -1.48 21.53
N PRO A 246 22.01 -0.93 21.21
CA PRO A 246 21.56 -0.83 19.82
C PRO A 246 22.54 0.02 18.98
N ARG A 247 22.79 -0.41 17.74
CA ARG A 247 23.58 0.34 16.76
C ARG A 247 22.94 1.71 16.51
N SER A 248 23.76 2.74 16.32
CA SER A 248 23.24 4.06 15.94
C SER A 248 22.87 4.11 14.45
N PHE A 249 21.94 5.00 14.09
CA PHE A 249 21.58 5.23 12.69
C PHE A 249 22.77 5.72 11.86
N GLU A 250 23.65 6.51 12.44
CA GLU A 250 24.86 7.02 11.77
C GLU A 250 25.82 5.91 11.37
N ILE A 251 25.99 4.88 12.21
CA ILE A 251 26.86 3.73 11.91
C ILE A 251 26.24 2.85 10.81
N VAL A 252 24.93 2.59 10.90
CA VAL A 252 24.24 1.67 9.99
C VAL A 252 23.95 2.30 8.63
N SER A 253 23.59 3.59 8.61
CA SER A 253 23.26 4.31 7.38
C SER A 253 23.79 5.75 7.43
N PRO A 254 25.08 5.98 7.13
CA PRO A 254 25.72 7.30 7.23
C PRO A 254 25.10 8.38 6.33
N HIS A 255 24.37 7.98 5.28
CA HIS A 255 23.70 8.88 4.34
C HIS A 255 22.28 9.24 4.77
N LEU A 256 21.70 8.50 5.72
CA LEU A 256 20.38 8.78 6.23
C LEU A 256 20.42 10.05 7.11
N ARG A 257 19.53 11.00 6.84
CA ARG A 257 19.39 12.25 7.60
C ARG A 257 18.06 12.24 8.32
N LEU A 258 18.08 11.95 9.62
CA LEU A 258 16.89 11.94 10.47
C LEU A 258 16.86 13.16 11.38
N PRO A 259 15.68 13.71 11.69
CA PRO A 259 15.53 14.65 12.80
C PRO A 259 16.00 13.98 14.09
N LYS A 260 16.86 14.65 14.88
CA LYS A 260 17.41 14.08 16.12
C LYS A 260 16.32 13.67 17.13
N ALA A 261 15.21 14.40 17.15
CA ALA A 261 14.05 14.03 17.96
C ALA A 261 13.46 12.66 17.58
N LEU A 262 13.41 12.32 16.29
CA LEU A 262 12.94 11.02 15.82
C LEU A 262 13.92 9.91 16.21
N GLU A 263 15.20 10.15 15.97
CA GLU A 263 16.27 9.21 16.32
C GLU A 263 16.22 8.87 17.81
N ASN A 264 16.19 9.90 18.68
CA ASN A 264 16.12 9.73 20.12
C ASN A 264 14.85 9.00 20.55
N LEU A 265 13.71 9.26 19.89
CA LEU A 265 12.45 8.59 20.20
C LEU A 265 12.52 7.08 19.90
N ILE A 266 13.04 6.70 18.72
CA ILE A 266 13.22 5.29 18.35
C ILE A 266 14.24 4.60 19.29
N MET A 267 15.34 5.27 19.60
CA MET A 267 16.35 4.72 20.51
C MET A 267 15.83 4.56 21.94
N ARG A 268 14.93 5.43 22.42
CA ARG A 268 14.24 5.26 23.71
C ARG A 268 13.33 4.03 23.72
N CYS A 269 12.66 3.68 22.62
CA CYS A 269 11.90 2.43 22.53
C CYS A 269 12.79 1.19 22.75
N LEU A 270 14.06 1.26 22.33
CA LEU A 270 15.04 0.19 22.44
C LEU A 270 15.75 0.12 23.81
N ALA A 271 15.35 0.94 24.78
CA ALA A 271 15.91 0.89 26.13
C ALA A 271 15.70 -0.49 26.76
N LYS A 272 16.73 -0.98 27.46
CA LYS A 272 16.71 -2.33 28.03
C LYS A 272 15.74 -2.40 29.20
N ASP A 273 15.82 -1.42 30.11
CA ASP A 273 14.82 -1.23 31.15
C ASP A 273 13.54 -0.64 30.54
N ARG A 274 12.40 -1.26 30.85
CA ARG A 274 11.08 -0.81 30.40
C ARG A 274 10.66 0.54 31.00
N SER A 275 11.22 0.95 32.12
CA SER A 275 10.96 2.26 32.74
C SER A 275 11.57 3.43 31.95
N ASP A 276 12.60 3.18 31.14
CA ASP A 276 13.26 4.18 30.29
C ASP A 276 12.60 4.34 28.90
N ARG A 277 11.70 3.43 28.54
CA ARG A 277 10.94 3.46 27.28
C ARG A 277 9.84 4.53 27.34
N PRO A 278 9.22 4.92 26.22
CA PRO A 278 7.90 5.53 26.26
C PRO A 278 6.95 4.63 27.06
N GLN A 279 6.22 5.19 28.02
CA GLN A 279 5.41 4.41 28.96
C GLN A 279 4.08 3.96 28.35
N SER A 280 3.74 4.47 27.16
CA SER A 280 2.55 4.13 26.41
C SER A 280 2.75 4.41 24.92
N VAL A 281 1.96 3.76 24.06
CA VAL A 281 1.96 4.05 22.63
C VAL A 281 1.40 5.45 22.34
N GLU A 282 0.55 5.98 23.23
CA GLU A 282 0.13 7.39 23.26
C GLU A 282 1.31 8.35 23.37
N GLU A 283 2.27 8.06 24.25
CA GLU A 283 3.48 8.88 24.40
C GLU A 283 4.31 8.83 23.12
N LEU A 284 4.42 7.66 22.50
CA LEU A 284 5.12 7.48 21.23
C LEU A 284 4.44 8.27 20.10
N LEU A 285 3.11 8.20 19.99
CA LEU A 285 2.32 9.00 19.04
C LEU A 285 2.53 10.50 19.23
N LYS A 286 2.47 10.99 20.48
CA LYS A 286 2.73 12.40 20.81
C LYS A 286 4.15 12.83 20.42
N GLY A 287 5.12 11.92 20.53
CA GLY A 287 6.50 12.16 20.08
C GLY A 287 6.62 12.24 18.56
N LEU A 288 5.83 11.45 17.82
CA LEU A 288 5.79 11.45 16.35
C LEU A 288 5.02 12.64 15.77
N ASP A 289 3.96 13.10 16.43
CA ASP A 289 3.07 14.18 15.96
C ASP A 289 3.82 15.45 15.46
N PRO A 290 4.76 16.06 16.21
CA PRO A 290 5.45 17.27 15.72
C PRO A 290 6.37 16.98 14.52
N ILE A 291 6.90 15.76 14.42
CA ILE A 291 7.73 15.33 13.29
C ILE A 291 6.83 15.12 12.07
N GLU A 292 5.67 14.49 12.24
CA GLU A 292 4.66 14.34 11.20
C GLU A 292 4.09 15.68 10.74
N GLN A 293 3.85 16.63 11.64
CA GLN A 293 3.43 17.98 11.22
C GLN A 293 4.52 18.68 10.41
N ARG A 294 5.79 18.50 10.76
CA ARG A 294 6.90 19.17 10.05
C ARG A 294 7.27 18.49 8.72
N PHE A 295 7.15 17.17 8.64
CA PHE A 295 7.65 16.36 7.52
C PHE A 295 6.55 15.55 6.81
N GLY A 296 5.32 15.55 7.33
CA GLY A 296 4.13 14.86 6.81
C GLY A 296 2.98 15.80 6.40
N GLN A 297 3.21 17.12 6.38
CA GLN A 297 2.21 18.15 6.03
C GLN A 297 1.59 18.02 4.63
N GLY A 298 2.13 17.16 3.75
CA GLY A 298 1.50 16.82 2.47
C GLY A 298 0.27 15.89 2.58
N TRP A 299 0.09 15.16 3.69
CA TRP A 299 -0.93 14.09 3.81
C TRP A 299 -2.19 14.49 4.61
N GLN A 300 -2.09 15.35 5.62
CA GLN A 300 -3.23 15.68 6.50
C GLN A 300 -4.32 16.54 5.84
N LEU A 301 -4.03 17.23 4.72
CA LEU A 301 -5.02 18.01 3.98
C LEU A 301 -6.00 17.11 3.17
N GLY A 302 -5.58 15.92 2.75
CA GLY A 302 -6.41 14.96 2.03
C GLY A 302 -7.49 14.31 2.91
N GLN A 303 -7.16 13.99 4.17
CA GLN A 303 -8.10 13.36 5.11
C GLN A 303 -9.22 14.30 5.57
N ARG A 304 -8.94 15.61 5.70
CA ARG A 304 -9.96 16.62 6.08
C ARG A 304 -11.00 16.85 4.97
N ILE A 305 -10.63 16.65 3.71
CA ILE A 305 -11.56 16.78 2.57
C ILE A 305 -12.45 15.54 2.46
N GLY A 306 -11.91 14.33 2.66
CA GLY A 306 -12.68 13.08 2.64
C GLY A 306 -13.75 12.99 3.74
N ALA A 307 -13.45 13.46 4.95
CA ALA A 307 -14.40 13.48 6.08
C ALA A 307 -15.49 14.56 5.95
N ALA A 308 -15.22 15.64 5.20
CA ALA A 308 -16.22 16.68 4.89
C ALA A 308 -17.19 16.23 3.78
N LEU A 309 -16.74 15.40 2.84
CA LEU A 309 -17.55 14.88 1.73
C LEU A 309 -18.45 13.69 2.12
N SER A 310 -18.22 13.06 3.26
CA SER A 310 -18.98 11.90 3.76
C SER A 310 -20.16 12.27 4.69
N LYS A 311 -20.44 13.57 4.89
CA LYS A 311 -21.54 14.08 5.75
C LYS A 311 -22.68 14.77 5.00
N LEU A 312 -22.91 14.46 3.73
CA LEU A 312 -24.10 14.92 3.02
C LEU A 312 -25.18 13.82 3.03
N PRO A 313 -26.43 14.13 3.43
CA PRO A 313 -27.48 13.13 3.46
C PRO A 313 -27.85 12.74 2.03
N VAL A 314 -27.93 11.44 1.78
CA VAL A 314 -28.49 10.88 0.55
C VAL A 314 -30.01 11.05 0.62
N VAL A 315 -30.52 12.01 -0.15
CA VAL A 315 -31.95 12.07 -0.49
C VAL A 315 -32.11 11.32 -1.80
N ASP A 316 -32.84 10.22 -1.73
CA ASP A 316 -33.39 9.51 -2.86
C ASP A 316 -34.43 10.39 -3.55
N ASP A 317 -34.23 10.72 -4.82
CA ASP A 317 -35.36 11.11 -5.67
C ASP A 317 -35.11 10.71 -7.12
N GLN A 318 -35.97 9.83 -7.61
CA GLN A 318 -36.09 9.46 -9.01
C GLN A 318 -36.74 10.62 -9.78
N LYS A 319 -36.12 11.08 -10.89
CA LYS A 319 -36.82 11.41 -12.16
C LYS A 319 -35.87 11.84 -13.30
N THR A 320 -35.75 10.92 -14.27
CA THR A 320 -35.75 11.11 -15.73
C THR A 320 -35.20 12.41 -16.34
N GLY A 321 -33.95 12.34 -16.78
CA GLY A 321 -33.41 13.02 -17.98
C GLY A 321 -32.23 12.15 -18.46
N ARG A 322 -32.20 11.74 -19.73
CA ARG A 322 -31.18 10.81 -20.24
C ARG A 322 -29.81 11.51 -20.24
N VAL A 323 -29.07 11.40 -19.14
CA VAL A 323 -27.72 11.94 -19.06
C VAL A 323 -26.81 11.04 -19.88
N ARG A 324 -26.19 11.61 -20.92
CA ARG A 324 -25.23 10.91 -21.77
C ARG A 324 -24.00 10.55 -20.95
N SER A 325 -23.50 9.33 -21.12
CA SER A 325 -22.32 8.87 -20.38
C SER A 325 -21.06 9.62 -20.88
N ALA A 326 -20.04 9.72 -20.02
CA ALA A 326 -18.76 10.33 -20.39
C ALA A 326 -18.07 9.64 -21.59
N GLU A 327 -18.39 8.37 -21.84
CA GLU A 327 -17.89 7.59 -22.97
C GLU A 327 -18.56 7.98 -24.28
N GLU A 328 -19.89 8.17 -24.29
CA GLU A 328 -20.65 8.65 -25.45
C GLU A 328 -20.18 10.04 -25.91
N ILE A 329 -19.84 10.91 -24.96
CA ILE A 329 -19.33 12.27 -25.24
C ILE A 329 -17.93 12.20 -25.89
N CYS A 330 -17.06 11.28 -25.43
CA CYS A 330 -15.72 11.12 -26.00
C CYS A 330 -15.74 10.52 -27.40
N GLN A 331 -16.68 9.61 -27.69
CA GLN A 331 -16.83 9.00 -29.02
C GLN A 331 -17.37 9.98 -30.07
N GLN A 332 -18.13 11.00 -29.63
CA GLN A 332 -18.68 12.05 -30.50
C GLN A 332 -17.74 13.25 -30.68
N ALA A 333 -16.57 13.25 -30.04
CA ALA A 333 -15.59 14.31 -30.19
C ALA A 333 -14.99 14.33 -31.61
N SER A 334 -14.83 15.51 -32.18
CA SER A 334 -14.20 15.76 -33.48
C SER A 334 -12.85 16.44 -33.31
N TRP A 335 -11.90 16.13 -34.20
CA TRP A 335 -10.57 16.74 -34.15
C TRP A 335 -10.64 18.26 -34.28
N PRO A 336 -9.89 19.05 -33.47
CA PRO A 336 -10.00 20.49 -33.52
C PRO A 336 -9.44 21.05 -34.84
N GLU A 337 -10.20 21.91 -35.51
CA GLU A 337 -9.82 22.49 -36.83
C GLU A 337 -8.49 23.25 -36.82
N HIS A 338 -8.12 23.84 -35.68
CA HIS A 338 -6.88 24.60 -35.51
C HIS A 338 -5.63 23.72 -35.28
N ARG A 339 -5.77 22.39 -35.31
CA ARG A 339 -4.65 21.45 -35.12
C ARG A 339 -4.29 20.79 -36.45
N PRO A 340 -2.99 20.51 -36.70
CA PRO A 340 -2.57 19.74 -37.87
C PRO A 340 -3.33 18.41 -37.97
N GLN A 341 -3.81 18.09 -39.17
CA GLN A 341 -4.58 16.86 -39.47
C GLN A 341 -3.77 15.88 -40.32
N ASP A 342 -2.64 16.34 -40.87
CA ASP A 342 -1.74 15.62 -41.75
C ASP A 342 -0.54 14.98 -41.01
N GLN A 343 -0.47 15.18 -39.68
CA GLN A 343 0.69 14.78 -38.88
C GLN A 343 0.30 13.91 -37.69
N ARG A 344 1.17 12.95 -37.36
CA ARG A 344 1.06 12.17 -36.13
C ARG A 344 1.39 13.06 -34.93
N ILE A 345 0.38 13.40 -34.16
CA ILE A 345 0.54 14.29 -33.00
C ILE A 345 -0.22 13.78 -31.78
N VAL A 346 0.28 14.15 -30.60
CA VAL A 346 -0.32 13.84 -29.31
C VAL A 346 -0.40 15.13 -28.50
N PHE A 347 -1.58 15.46 -27.99
CA PHE A 347 -1.73 16.62 -27.10
C PHE A 347 -2.83 16.42 -26.05
N PRO A 348 -2.73 17.10 -24.91
CA PRO A 348 -3.72 16.98 -23.85
C PRO A 348 -4.85 17.99 -24.05
N HIS A 349 -6.07 17.61 -23.67
CA HIS A 349 -7.25 18.47 -23.76
C HIS A 349 -8.23 18.18 -22.61
N ILE A 350 -9.07 19.16 -22.27
CA ILE A 350 -10.12 18.98 -21.25
C ILE A 350 -11.47 18.96 -21.94
N ILE A 351 -12.19 17.84 -21.86
CA ILE A 351 -13.59 17.76 -22.27
C ILE A 351 -14.46 18.11 -21.06
N ARG A 352 -15.46 18.96 -21.26
CA ARG A 352 -16.44 19.31 -20.23
C ARG A 352 -17.74 18.56 -20.50
N THR A 353 -18.23 17.81 -19.51
CA THR A 353 -19.56 17.18 -19.54
C THR A 353 -20.49 17.92 -18.57
N ALA A 354 -21.77 17.55 -18.56
CA ALA A 354 -22.73 18.13 -17.62
C ALA A 354 -22.43 17.79 -16.14
N GLN A 355 -21.65 16.72 -15.89
CA GLN A 355 -21.42 16.14 -14.57
C GLN A 355 -19.95 16.23 -14.14
N GLU A 356 -19.01 16.25 -15.08
CA GLU A 356 -17.58 16.18 -14.79
C GLU A 356 -16.70 16.86 -15.85
N ARG A 357 -15.42 17.06 -15.51
CA ARG A 357 -14.38 17.47 -16.46
C ARG A 357 -13.46 16.27 -16.68
N LEU A 358 -13.08 16.04 -17.93
CA LEU A 358 -12.28 14.88 -18.31
C LEU A 358 -10.91 15.33 -18.79
N ALA A 359 -9.85 14.84 -18.16
CA ALA A 359 -8.51 14.93 -18.71
C ALA A 359 -8.40 13.93 -19.86
N THR A 360 -8.04 14.41 -21.04
CA THR A 360 -7.98 13.59 -22.25
C THR A 360 -6.67 13.77 -23.00
N LEU A 361 -6.18 12.69 -23.60
CA LEU A 361 -5.01 12.66 -24.47
C LEU A 361 -5.48 12.38 -25.90
N TRP A 362 -5.33 13.36 -26.78
CA TRP A 362 -5.80 13.29 -28.15
C TRP A 362 -4.66 12.86 -29.06
N VAL A 363 -4.90 11.82 -29.84
CA VAL A 363 -3.86 11.09 -30.57
C VAL A 363 -4.26 10.97 -32.03
N MET A 364 -3.45 11.52 -32.93
CA MET A 364 -3.59 11.34 -34.38
C MET A 364 -2.58 10.29 -34.87
N LEU A 365 -3.07 9.20 -35.47
CA LEU A 365 -2.27 8.09 -36.00
C LEU A 365 -2.84 7.59 -37.33
N SER A 366 -2.13 6.69 -38.02
CA SER A 366 -2.75 5.97 -39.15
C SER A 366 -3.82 5.02 -38.62
N ARG A 367 -4.83 4.72 -39.43
CA ARG A 367 -5.89 3.77 -39.04
C ARG A 367 -5.31 2.38 -38.71
N GLU A 368 -4.30 1.96 -39.46
CA GLU A 368 -3.54 0.73 -39.22
C GLU A 368 -2.83 0.75 -37.84
N ASP A 369 -2.14 1.85 -37.50
CA ASP A 369 -1.46 1.97 -36.20
C ASP A 369 -2.44 1.88 -35.03
N ILE A 370 -3.64 2.47 -35.16
CA ILE A 370 -4.70 2.43 -34.15
C ILE A 370 -5.20 0.99 -33.98
N GLN A 371 -5.44 0.28 -35.08
CA GLN A 371 -5.89 -1.13 -35.06
C GLN A 371 -4.84 -2.03 -34.42
N ASN A 372 -3.57 -1.88 -34.82
CA ASN A 372 -2.44 -2.65 -34.28
C ASN A 372 -2.26 -2.48 -32.77
N HIS A 373 -2.69 -1.35 -32.20
CA HIS A 373 -2.56 -1.04 -30.78
C HIS A 373 -3.90 -1.02 -30.04
N GLN A 374 -5.00 -1.49 -30.65
CA GLN A 374 -6.32 -1.50 -30.02
C GLN A 374 -6.38 -2.41 -28.79
N VAL A 375 -5.64 -3.53 -28.83
CA VAL A 375 -5.40 -4.41 -27.70
C VAL A 375 -3.93 -4.29 -27.32
N SER A 376 -3.62 -3.31 -26.48
CA SER A 376 -2.28 -3.05 -25.98
C SER A 376 -2.24 -3.11 -24.45
N ARG A 377 -1.06 -3.42 -23.91
CA ARG A 377 -0.75 -3.09 -22.52
C ARG A 377 -0.48 -1.61 -22.41
N HIS A 378 -1.01 -0.99 -21.37
CA HIS A 378 -0.80 0.43 -21.15
C HIS A 378 0.24 0.61 -20.05
N TYR A 379 1.20 1.48 -20.29
CA TYR A 379 2.07 2.00 -19.27
C TYR A 379 1.89 3.51 -19.19
N ASN A 380 1.75 4.06 -17.99
CA ASN A 380 1.80 5.51 -17.81
C ASN A 380 2.78 5.93 -16.72
N GLN A 381 3.46 7.04 -16.96
CA GLN A 381 4.36 7.66 -16.00
C GLN A 381 4.40 9.17 -16.23
N PHE A 382 4.56 9.94 -15.15
CA PHE A 382 4.80 11.36 -15.25
C PHE A 382 6.19 11.70 -14.69
N LEU A 383 6.95 12.52 -15.41
CA LEU A 383 8.23 13.05 -14.95
C LEU A 383 8.09 14.55 -14.75
N PHE A 384 8.69 15.08 -13.69
CA PHE A 384 8.62 16.51 -13.38
C PHE A 384 10.00 17.11 -13.26
N LEU A 385 10.17 18.28 -13.87
CA LEU A 385 11.33 19.13 -13.69
C LEU A 385 10.88 20.45 -13.09
N SER A 386 11.58 20.91 -12.05
CA SER A 386 11.27 22.13 -11.29
C SER A 386 12.53 22.97 -11.12
N ALA A 387 12.54 23.86 -10.12
CA ALA A 387 13.67 24.75 -9.80
C ALA A 387 15.02 24.00 -9.79
N PRO A 388 16.09 24.56 -10.41
CA PRO A 388 16.18 25.91 -10.99
C PRO A 388 15.58 26.03 -12.41
N HIS A 389 15.01 24.96 -12.97
CA HIS A 389 14.47 24.93 -14.31
C HIS A 389 12.98 25.31 -14.37
N HIS A 390 12.47 25.49 -15.59
CA HIS A 390 11.08 25.86 -15.82
C HIS A 390 10.16 24.70 -15.43
N PRO A 391 9.19 24.90 -14.52
CA PRO A 391 8.28 23.85 -14.06
C PRO A 391 7.53 23.17 -15.20
N MET A 392 7.84 21.91 -15.44
CA MET A 392 7.33 21.17 -16.58
C MET A 392 7.14 19.70 -16.26
N VAL A 393 6.00 19.16 -16.69
CA VAL A 393 5.71 17.73 -16.58
C VAL A 393 5.78 17.10 -17.97
N LEU A 394 6.50 16.00 -18.10
CA LEU A 394 6.41 15.09 -19.23
C LEU A 394 5.42 13.98 -18.87
N TRP A 395 4.30 13.96 -19.57
CA TRP A 395 3.28 12.92 -19.47
C TRP A 395 3.59 11.83 -20.48
N ILE A 396 3.91 10.64 -19.99
CA ILE A 396 4.29 9.47 -20.78
C ILE A 396 3.14 8.48 -20.74
N THR A 397 2.65 8.08 -21.91
CA THR A 397 1.82 6.90 -22.08
C THR A 397 2.49 6.00 -23.11
N ALA A 398 2.60 4.70 -22.85
CA ALA A 398 3.12 3.72 -23.79
C ALA A 398 2.09 2.62 -24.02
N LEU A 399 1.78 2.35 -25.28
CA LEU A 399 0.89 1.27 -25.71
C LEU A 399 1.76 0.18 -26.30
N HIS A 400 1.89 -0.95 -25.63
CA HIS A 400 2.72 -2.05 -26.08
C HIS A 400 1.88 -3.20 -26.62
N ASN A 401 2.19 -3.58 -27.87
CA ASN A 401 1.70 -4.79 -28.51
C ASN A 401 2.90 -5.66 -28.90
N ARG A 402 2.85 -6.96 -28.58
CA ARG A 402 3.95 -7.90 -28.85
C ARG A 402 4.31 -8.00 -30.34
N SER A 403 3.32 -7.91 -31.23
CA SER A 403 3.52 -8.08 -32.68
C SER A 403 3.92 -6.78 -33.38
N TYR A 404 3.48 -5.63 -32.85
CA TYR A 404 3.61 -4.34 -33.53
C TYR A 404 4.50 -3.32 -32.77
N GLY A 405 5.05 -3.72 -31.62
CA GLY A 405 5.96 -2.92 -30.81
C GLY A 405 5.25 -1.95 -29.86
N THR A 406 6.00 -0.94 -29.41
CA THR A 406 5.50 0.05 -28.44
C THR A 406 5.26 1.40 -29.11
N ARG A 407 4.04 1.91 -29.01
CA ARG A 407 3.69 3.28 -29.38
C ARG A 407 3.80 4.21 -28.17
N TRP A 408 4.76 5.13 -28.22
CA TRP A 408 4.97 6.15 -27.20
C TRP A 408 4.12 7.39 -27.49
N LEU A 409 3.20 7.70 -26.59
CA LEU A 409 2.32 8.85 -26.63
C LEU A 409 2.74 9.81 -25.52
N THR A 410 3.56 10.80 -25.87
CA THR A 410 4.15 11.73 -24.91
C THR A 410 3.67 13.15 -25.16
N CYS A 411 3.35 13.87 -24.09
CA CYS A 411 3.10 15.31 -24.19
C CYS A 411 3.70 16.07 -23.00
N TYR A 412 3.91 17.38 -23.19
CA TYR A 412 4.50 18.25 -22.17
C TYR A 412 3.43 19.19 -21.61
N LEU A 413 3.33 19.24 -20.29
CA LEU A 413 2.49 20.19 -19.57
C LEU A 413 3.38 21.28 -18.99
N ASP A 414 3.16 22.50 -19.48
CA ASP A 414 3.80 23.69 -18.93
C ASP A 414 3.01 24.18 -17.71
N LEU A 415 3.59 24.04 -16.52
CA LEU A 415 2.91 24.38 -15.27
C LEU A 415 2.89 25.88 -14.98
N LYS A 416 3.45 26.72 -15.86
CA LYS A 416 3.25 28.17 -15.85
C LYS A 416 2.06 28.61 -16.67
N THR A 417 1.45 27.70 -17.44
CA THR A 417 0.20 27.96 -18.15
C THR A 417 -1.00 27.50 -17.33
N ASP A 418 -2.10 28.26 -17.40
CA ASP A 418 -3.38 27.90 -16.76
C ASP A 418 -3.91 26.55 -17.28
N SER A 419 -3.73 26.27 -18.57
CA SER A 419 -4.10 24.99 -19.18
C SER A 419 -3.30 23.82 -18.60
N GLY A 420 -1.97 23.94 -18.52
CA GLY A 420 -1.11 22.89 -17.96
C GLY A 420 -1.43 22.60 -16.49
N GLN A 421 -1.67 23.65 -15.70
CA GLN A 421 -2.12 23.55 -14.30
C GLN A 421 -3.45 22.82 -14.16
N LYS A 422 -4.47 23.23 -14.92
CA LYS A 422 -5.80 22.62 -14.86
C LYS A 422 -5.78 21.15 -15.28
N ILE A 423 -5.04 20.81 -16.32
CA ILE A 423 -4.91 19.42 -16.79
C ILE A 423 -4.19 18.59 -15.72
N LEU A 424 -3.08 19.09 -15.17
CA LEU A 424 -2.31 18.36 -14.16
C LEU A 424 -3.14 18.07 -12.89
N ARG A 425 -3.90 19.07 -12.41
CA ARG A 425 -4.82 18.89 -11.29
C ARG A 425 -5.91 17.89 -11.61
N LEU A 426 -6.51 18.00 -12.80
CA LEU A 426 -7.58 17.10 -13.21
C LEU A 426 -7.11 15.64 -13.31
N LEU A 427 -5.89 15.41 -13.78
CA LEU A 427 -5.26 14.08 -13.78
C LEU A 427 -5.06 13.52 -12.37
N GLY A 428 -4.58 14.37 -11.44
CA GLY A 428 -4.42 13.99 -10.04
C GLY A 428 -5.76 13.67 -9.36
N GLU A 429 -6.76 14.54 -9.55
CA GLU A 429 -8.10 14.43 -8.97
C GLU A 429 -8.85 13.20 -9.50
N SER A 430 -9.00 13.08 -10.83
CA SER A 430 -9.77 12.00 -11.46
C SER A 430 -9.09 10.63 -11.38
N GLY A 431 -7.77 10.59 -11.27
CA GLY A 431 -7.01 9.34 -11.19
C GLY A 431 -7.04 8.47 -12.44
N CYS A 432 -7.58 9.01 -13.54
CA CYS A 432 -7.57 8.36 -14.83
C CYS A 432 -7.64 9.43 -15.93
N TYR A 433 -7.38 9.02 -17.16
CA TYR A 433 -7.59 9.86 -18.33
C TYR A 433 -8.03 9.02 -19.50
N ARG A 434 -8.71 9.67 -20.44
CA ARG A 434 -9.16 9.03 -21.67
C ARG A 434 -8.21 9.37 -22.81
N ILE A 435 -7.84 8.37 -23.58
CA ILE A 435 -7.05 8.49 -24.79
C ILE A 435 -8.02 8.39 -25.96
N LEU A 436 -8.11 9.45 -26.77
CA LEU A 436 -8.99 9.52 -27.93
C LEU A 436 -8.13 9.39 -29.18
N PHE A 437 -8.45 8.41 -30.02
CA PHE A 437 -7.71 8.12 -31.24
C PHE A 437 -8.46 8.64 -32.46
N PHE A 438 -7.76 9.39 -33.30
CA PHE A 438 -8.25 9.92 -34.56
C PHE A 438 -7.36 9.39 -35.68
N ALA A 439 -7.97 8.96 -36.77
CA ALA A 439 -7.24 8.49 -37.95
C ALA A 439 -6.93 9.67 -38.87
N LEU A 440 -5.71 9.71 -39.42
CA LEU A 440 -5.31 10.70 -40.44
C LEU A 440 -6.28 10.73 -41.64
N SER A 441 -6.92 9.61 -41.96
CA SER A 441 -7.90 9.49 -43.05
C SER A 441 -9.31 9.99 -42.71
N GLU A 442 -9.63 10.15 -41.43
CA GLU A 442 -10.97 10.49 -40.93
C GLU A 442 -10.86 11.29 -39.63
N PRO A 443 -10.33 12.54 -39.67
CA PRO A 443 -10.10 13.34 -38.47
C PRO A 443 -11.40 13.82 -37.80
N GLU A 444 -12.51 13.83 -38.52
CA GLU A 444 -13.79 14.34 -38.00
C GLU A 444 -14.43 13.42 -36.96
N ARG A 445 -13.99 12.16 -36.86
CA ARG A 445 -14.58 11.16 -35.97
C ARG A 445 -13.54 10.49 -35.08
N CYS A 446 -13.82 10.43 -33.78
CA CYS A 446 -13.07 9.61 -32.84
C CYS A 446 -13.24 8.12 -33.19
N VAL A 447 -12.14 7.44 -33.51
CA VAL A 447 -12.11 6.05 -33.96
C VAL A 447 -12.14 5.07 -32.79
N ASN A 448 -11.46 5.43 -31.70
CA ASN A 448 -11.38 4.60 -30.50
C ASN A 448 -11.17 5.47 -29.26
N VAL A 449 -11.69 5.02 -28.12
CA VAL A 449 -11.48 5.64 -26.80
C VAL A 449 -10.95 4.59 -25.84
N THR A 450 -9.94 4.94 -25.06
CA THR A 450 -9.35 4.03 -24.08
C THR A 450 -9.06 4.75 -22.79
N THR A 451 -9.31 4.10 -21.64
CA THR A 451 -9.06 4.71 -20.33
C THR A 451 -7.77 4.19 -19.73
N SER A 452 -6.90 5.10 -19.31
CA SER A 452 -5.69 4.77 -18.55
C SER A 452 -5.84 5.23 -17.11
N THR A 453 -5.59 4.34 -16.16
CA THR A 453 -5.65 4.62 -14.73
C THR A 453 -4.28 5.06 -14.21
N ILE A 454 -4.27 6.13 -13.42
CA ILE A 454 -3.06 6.66 -12.78
C ILE A 454 -3.04 6.13 -11.35
N VAL A 455 -1.95 5.48 -10.95
CA VAL A 455 -1.84 4.94 -9.58
C VAL A 455 -1.85 6.07 -8.54
N PRO A 456 -2.37 5.83 -7.32
CA PRO A 456 -2.46 6.84 -6.27
C PRO A 456 -1.15 7.57 -5.98
N ALA A 457 -0.01 6.88 -6.07
CA ALA A 457 1.31 7.50 -5.88
C ALA A 457 1.58 8.63 -6.89
N GLN A 458 1.38 8.36 -8.19
CA GLN A 458 1.56 9.37 -9.22
C GLN A 458 0.49 10.47 -9.12
N ARG A 459 -0.77 10.14 -8.80
CA ARG A 459 -1.83 11.15 -8.58
C ARG A 459 -1.44 12.21 -7.56
N ARG A 460 -0.88 11.78 -6.42
CA ARG A 460 -0.38 12.69 -5.37
C ARG A 460 0.74 13.58 -5.89
N LEU A 461 1.71 13.01 -6.61
CA LEU A 461 2.79 13.77 -7.23
C LEU A 461 2.25 14.84 -8.19
N LEU A 462 1.27 14.51 -9.04
CA LEU A 462 0.65 15.48 -9.95
C LEU A 462 0.02 16.67 -9.19
N MET A 463 -0.67 16.40 -8.07
CA MET A 463 -1.25 17.45 -7.23
C MET A 463 -0.18 18.29 -6.53
N GLU A 464 0.87 17.66 -6.00
CA GLU A 464 2.01 18.35 -5.39
C GLU A 464 2.75 19.24 -6.38
N TRP A 465 2.99 18.74 -7.60
CA TRP A 465 3.64 19.51 -8.66
C TRP A 465 2.77 20.66 -9.14
N ALA A 466 1.46 20.48 -9.24
CA ALA A 466 0.52 21.56 -9.56
C ALA A 466 0.58 22.70 -8.51
N ASN A 467 0.68 22.34 -7.23
CA ASN A 467 0.73 23.32 -6.14
C ASN A 467 2.09 24.02 -6.03
N SER A 468 3.19 23.25 -6.06
CA SER A 468 4.55 23.76 -5.86
C SER A 468 5.08 24.57 -7.04
N SER A 469 4.64 24.26 -8.26
CA SER A 469 5.12 24.96 -9.47
C SER A 469 4.71 26.42 -9.56
N GLN A 470 3.72 26.89 -8.78
CA GLN A 470 3.33 28.30 -8.76
C GLN A 470 4.42 29.19 -8.15
N THR A 471 5.13 28.71 -7.13
CA THR A 471 6.13 29.49 -6.38
C THR A 471 7.51 29.51 -7.04
N VAL A 472 7.75 28.64 -8.02
CA VAL A 472 9.03 28.55 -8.74
C VAL A 472 9.16 29.67 -9.79
N PRO A 473 10.29 30.37 -9.95
CA PRO A 473 10.45 31.38 -11.00
C PRO A 473 10.27 30.81 -12.41
N MET A 474 9.83 31.67 -13.37
CA MET A 474 9.86 31.30 -14.78
C MET A 474 11.31 31.16 -15.26
N ALA A 475 11.57 30.13 -16.05
CA ALA A 475 12.86 29.89 -16.70
C ALA A 475 12.63 29.46 -18.16
N GLN A 476 13.64 28.93 -18.85
CA GLN A 476 13.52 28.56 -20.26
C GLN A 476 12.75 27.23 -20.45
N PRO A 477 11.53 27.23 -21.01
CA PRO A 477 10.73 26.01 -21.13
C PRO A 477 11.34 24.99 -22.10
N GLN A 478 12.06 25.46 -23.12
CA GLN A 478 12.70 24.61 -24.13
C GLN A 478 13.81 23.74 -23.55
N LEU A 479 14.54 24.25 -22.55
CA LEU A 479 15.57 23.48 -21.85
C LEU A 479 14.93 22.35 -21.03
N SER A 480 13.87 22.64 -20.28
CA SER A 480 13.12 21.62 -19.54
C SER A 480 12.59 20.51 -20.45
N LYS A 481 12.05 20.86 -21.64
CA LYS A 481 11.61 19.88 -22.64
C LYS A 481 12.75 18.95 -23.09
N ARG A 482 13.93 19.52 -23.38
CA ARG A 482 15.11 18.75 -23.83
C ARG A 482 15.60 17.79 -22.75
N LEU A 483 15.70 18.24 -21.50
CA LEU A 483 16.14 17.42 -20.37
C LEU A 483 15.16 16.27 -20.09
N LEU A 484 13.86 16.58 -20.04
CA LEU A 484 12.82 15.56 -19.85
C LEU A 484 12.80 14.55 -21.01
N LYS A 485 13.08 14.99 -22.25
CA LYS A 485 13.21 14.08 -23.40
C LYS A 485 14.39 13.13 -23.23
N GLN A 486 15.56 13.63 -22.83
CA GLN A 486 16.74 12.79 -22.59
C GLN A 486 16.48 11.76 -21.48
N GLU A 487 15.81 12.18 -20.41
CA GLU A 487 15.45 11.30 -19.31
C GLU A 487 14.47 10.20 -19.73
N LEU A 488 13.48 10.52 -20.58
CA LEU A 488 12.61 9.51 -21.16
C LEU A 488 13.41 8.48 -21.98
N GLU A 489 14.31 8.91 -22.87
CA GLU A 489 15.13 7.98 -23.67
C GLU A 489 15.94 7.03 -22.78
N ARG A 490 16.44 7.52 -21.63
CA ARG A 490 17.14 6.71 -20.62
C ARG A 490 16.23 5.67 -19.95
N LEU A 491 14.97 6.00 -19.70
CA LEU A 491 14.01 5.11 -19.04
C LEU A 491 13.37 4.08 -19.97
N LYS A 492 13.31 4.34 -21.29
CA LYS A 492 12.62 3.46 -22.26
C LYS A 492 13.01 1.97 -22.15
N PRO A 493 14.30 1.57 -22.06
CA PRO A 493 14.65 0.16 -21.97
C PRO A 493 14.04 -0.54 -20.74
N ASN A 494 14.06 0.11 -19.58
CA ASN A 494 13.49 -0.43 -18.35
C ASN A 494 11.95 -0.55 -18.43
N ILE A 495 11.31 0.45 -19.03
CA ILE A 495 9.86 0.44 -19.24
C ILE A 495 9.46 -0.69 -20.19
N LEU A 496 10.21 -0.89 -21.29
CA LEU A 496 9.98 -2.00 -22.22
C LEU A 496 10.15 -3.36 -21.53
N MET A 497 11.20 -3.52 -20.73
CA MET A 497 11.42 -4.75 -19.96
C MET A 497 10.24 -5.04 -19.01
N ARG A 498 9.69 -4.04 -18.32
CA ARG A 498 8.48 -4.19 -17.48
C ARG A 498 7.24 -4.56 -18.30
N LEU A 499 7.10 -3.97 -19.49
CA LEU A 499 6.01 -4.24 -20.41
C LEU A 499 6.09 -5.65 -21.02
N GLU A 500 7.29 -6.23 -21.15
CA GLU A 500 7.54 -7.57 -21.70
C GLU A 500 7.47 -8.68 -20.64
N ALA A 501 7.89 -8.42 -19.40
CA ALA A 501 8.06 -9.41 -18.33
C ALA A 501 6.77 -10.05 -17.77
N ILE A 502 5.61 -9.49 -18.08
CA ILE A 502 4.31 -10.06 -17.66
C ILE A 502 3.84 -11.01 -18.76
N ASP A 503 3.47 -12.26 -18.44
CA ASP A 503 3.28 -13.31 -19.46
C ASP A 503 1.81 -13.58 -19.87
N SER A 504 0.92 -12.58 -19.78
CA SER A 504 -0.51 -12.72 -20.09
C SER A 504 -0.96 -11.93 -21.32
N ASN A 505 -1.65 -12.55 -22.29
CA ASN A 505 -2.17 -11.89 -23.50
C ASN A 505 -3.33 -10.88 -23.25
N TYR A 506 -3.51 -10.39 -22.02
CA TYR A 506 -4.62 -9.53 -21.63
C TYR A 506 -4.20 -8.06 -21.47
N PRO A 507 -5.09 -7.10 -21.80
CA PRO A 507 -4.84 -5.68 -21.56
C PRO A 507 -4.75 -5.43 -20.04
N SER A 508 -3.64 -4.85 -19.61
CA SER A 508 -3.40 -4.42 -18.23
C SER A 508 -2.88 -2.99 -18.20
N ASN A 509 -3.34 -2.21 -17.22
CA ASN A 509 -2.82 -0.87 -16.94
C ASN A 509 -1.67 -0.99 -15.94
N ILE A 510 -0.47 -0.63 -16.38
CA ILE A 510 0.76 -0.58 -15.60
C ILE A 510 1.09 0.90 -15.40
N SER A 511 1.52 1.28 -14.19
CA SER A 511 1.92 2.65 -13.90
C SER A 511 3.31 2.63 -13.29
N GLY A 512 4.16 3.52 -13.80
CA GLY A 512 5.61 3.58 -13.62
C GLY A 512 6.14 3.94 -12.25
#